data_AF-A0A520CLT4-F1
#
_entry.id   AF-A0A520CLT4-F1
#
_cell.length_a   1.000
_cell.length_b   1.000
_cell.length_c   1.000
_cell.angle_alpha   90.00
_cell.angle_beta   90.00
_cell.angle_gamma   90.00
#
_symmetry.space_group_name_H-M   'P 1'
#
loop_
_entity.id
_entity.type
_entity.pdbx_description
1 polymer ?
#
loop_
_entity_poly.entity_id
_entity_poly.type
_entity_poly.pdbx_seq_one_letter_code
_entity_poly.pdbx_strand_id
1 'polypeptide(L)'
;MYNLKLLILCCLFYFQNFTGNAQNKYALVIGINEYYSQPNIKSEYSLKGCVNDALSIKALLTNRFAFDPKNINTLINQAATQKNLIDAFNNIIAKSKAGDAVVFYFSGHGTFIDNSAINNDPVKRGYNQALVMSNLFAKDYDCLVRDNTLKKLFNQLVAKKVILTSIFDCCFSGGMAAFPMPVFGIQENPYSDDIKEYAYHDFTDTLNLKSFPAAALDTSGRAFNMESTLFRRDTELVPRPAETPNSKFASLAASEDNVRAAEIWDESGVPHGAFTRALLCIYGQHNTDLSLSEIIKKVDAQVTTTQLFNQKPQYAFDPARKQVNLIGLPVKTSTSIQISASCINIKGNLLTINNGYHNGLAIGNTLTNKKGKIIITRIYADSAIAKSFTNQAFAIGDNFVGADNYRTSNPLIKIFIATANTDVNAFLKSFNSEILPITKRPTYLDYYNWSNKPALPTYLFAIKPGEGKRLLSKAKDRKLCILLPIPSDLASEIKKMLAKEQSVKIVNAANEADKVLYLNYAVKSKNNVKARFVFNYRSALGDQDFDIYKFSRFATSIDNLVMPDHKKMELAEKIKKITYELIRSRGTHWINTYAKN
;
A
#
# COMPACT_ATOMS: atom_id res chain seq x y z
N MET A 1 60.44 -38.40 16.46
CA MET A 1 60.67 -37.15 15.68
C MET A 1 59.91 -37.16 14.34
N TYR A 2 58.59 -37.38 14.34
CA TYR A 2 57.76 -37.30 13.12
C TYR A 2 56.32 -36.95 13.51
N ASN A 3 56.07 -35.75 14.05
CA ASN A 3 54.70 -35.26 14.29
C ASN A 3 54.63 -33.75 14.60
N LEU A 4 55.39 -32.92 13.89
CA LEU A 4 55.24 -31.45 14.04
C LEU A 4 55.35 -30.64 12.74
N LYS A 5 55.70 -31.27 11.60
CA LYS A 5 55.79 -30.57 10.31
C LYS A 5 54.54 -30.70 9.41
N LEU A 6 53.58 -31.57 9.74
CA LEU A 6 52.36 -31.77 8.93
C LEU A 6 51.15 -30.97 9.44
N LEU A 7 51.20 -30.39 10.64
CA LEU A 7 50.10 -29.57 11.18
C LEU A 7 50.22 -28.08 10.83
N ILE A 8 51.39 -27.63 10.37
CA ILE A 8 51.61 -26.22 9.98
C ILE A 8 51.28 -25.97 8.50
N LEU A 9 51.19 -27.02 7.67
CA LEU A 9 50.86 -26.87 6.24
C LEU A 9 49.34 -26.94 5.92
N CYS A 10 48.51 -27.47 6.83
CA CYS A 10 47.05 -27.55 6.64
C CYS A 10 46.25 -26.38 7.25
N CYS A 11 46.88 -25.49 8.02
CA CYS A 11 46.23 -24.30 8.58
C CYS A 11 46.48 -23.01 7.79
N LEU A 12 47.21 -23.07 6.67
CA LEU A 12 47.53 -21.91 5.83
C LEU A 12 46.65 -21.74 4.57
N PHE A 13 45.61 -22.58 4.39
CA PHE A 13 44.73 -22.53 3.20
C PHE A 13 43.25 -22.18 3.46
N TYR A 14 42.90 -21.63 4.64
CA TYR A 14 41.53 -21.15 4.92
C TYR A 14 41.46 -19.73 5.51
N PHE A 15 42.38 -18.85 5.12
CA PHE A 15 42.15 -17.41 5.16
C PHE A 15 42.79 -16.77 3.93
N GLN A 16 42.27 -17.10 2.74
CA GLN A 16 42.33 -16.13 1.66
C GLN A 16 41.39 -14.98 2.05
N ASN A 17 41.96 -14.02 2.79
CA ASN A 17 41.48 -12.66 2.77
C ASN A 17 41.48 -12.22 1.30
N PHE A 18 40.31 -12.23 0.67
CA PHE A 18 40.09 -11.46 -0.55
C PHE A 18 40.27 -9.99 -0.20
N THR A 19 41.51 -9.52 -0.21
CA THR A 19 41.80 -8.11 -0.48
C THR A 19 41.60 -7.92 -1.98
N GLY A 20 40.34 -7.70 -2.37
CA GLY A 20 39.94 -7.37 -3.72
C GLY A 20 38.85 -6.30 -3.66
N ASN A 21 39.23 -5.03 -3.57
CA ASN A 21 38.30 -3.90 -3.55
C ASN A 21 37.42 -3.87 -4.81
N ALA A 22 36.11 -4.07 -4.64
CA ALA A 22 35.06 -3.17 -5.13
C ALA A 22 33.69 -3.57 -4.54
N GLN A 23 33.03 -2.65 -3.82
CA GLN A 23 31.61 -2.72 -3.49
C GLN A 23 30.96 -1.38 -3.83
N ASN A 24 31.08 -1.01 -5.10
CA ASN A 24 30.37 0.13 -5.69
C ASN A 24 28.87 -0.16 -5.73
N LYS A 25 28.07 0.90 -5.80
CA LYS A 25 26.62 0.82 -5.87
C LYS A 25 26.14 1.58 -7.09
N TYR A 26 25.43 0.89 -7.98
CA TYR A 26 24.87 1.48 -9.20
C TYR A 26 23.37 1.26 -9.24
N ALA A 27 22.63 2.19 -9.85
CA ALA A 27 21.21 1.99 -10.05
C ALA A 27 20.73 2.51 -11.39
N LEU A 28 19.71 1.85 -11.92
CA LEU A 28 18.86 2.37 -13.00
C LEU A 28 17.44 2.51 -12.44
N VAL A 29 16.95 3.74 -12.39
CA VAL A 29 15.66 4.10 -11.80
C VAL A 29 14.78 4.72 -12.88
N ILE A 30 13.62 4.13 -13.13
CA ILE A 30 12.75 4.49 -14.25
C ILE A 30 11.35 4.79 -13.73
N GLY A 31 10.77 5.92 -14.14
CA GLY A 31 9.42 6.32 -13.79
C GLY A 31 8.73 6.99 -14.98
N ILE A 32 7.56 6.48 -15.38
CA ILE A 32 6.87 6.97 -16.58
C ILE A 32 5.43 7.36 -16.22
N ASN A 33 5.20 8.66 -16.09
CA ASN A 33 3.85 9.22 -16.05
C ASN A 33 3.33 9.46 -17.46
N GLU A 34 4.16 10.05 -18.31
CA GLU A 34 3.74 10.53 -19.62
C GLU A 34 4.15 9.56 -20.72
N TYR A 35 3.14 9.03 -21.40
CA TYR A 35 3.29 8.20 -22.58
C TYR A 35 2.87 9.01 -23.80
N TYR A 36 3.49 8.76 -24.95
CA TYR A 36 3.29 9.57 -26.15
C TYR A 36 2.84 8.69 -27.31
N SER A 37 1.62 8.92 -27.81
CA SER A 37 1.06 8.20 -28.97
C SER A 37 1.66 8.66 -30.29
N GLN A 38 2.20 9.89 -30.34
CA GLN A 38 3.02 10.44 -31.42
C GLN A 38 4.09 11.36 -30.81
N PRO A 39 5.14 11.77 -31.56
CA PRO A 39 6.10 12.75 -31.06
C PRO A 39 5.37 13.99 -30.50
N ASN A 40 5.63 14.30 -29.23
CA ASN A 40 5.02 15.41 -28.48
C ASN A 40 3.50 15.35 -28.25
N ILE A 41 2.80 14.28 -28.65
CA ILE A 41 1.37 14.09 -28.36
C ILE A 41 1.22 13.10 -27.22
N LYS A 42 0.79 13.61 -26.05
CA LYS A 42 0.56 12.82 -24.85
C LYS A 42 -0.64 11.89 -25.03
N SER A 43 -0.47 10.63 -24.67
CA SER A 43 -1.51 9.61 -24.64
C SER A 43 -2.44 9.82 -23.44
N GLU A 44 -3.73 9.54 -23.65
CA GLU A 44 -4.74 9.51 -22.58
C GLU A 44 -4.47 8.47 -21.50
N TYR A 45 -3.70 7.42 -21.80
CA TYR A 45 -3.31 6.36 -20.86
C TYR A 45 -2.12 6.76 -19.97
N SER A 46 -1.85 8.05 -19.80
CA SER A 46 -0.78 8.54 -18.93
C SER A 46 -1.10 8.36 -17.44
N LEU A 47 -0.07 8.02 -16.67
CA LEU A 47 -0.12 7.79 -15.22
C LEU A 47 0.25 9.06 -14.43
N LYS A 48 0.14 9.00 -13.10
CA LYS A 48 0.38 10.16 -12.23
C LYS A 48 1.44 9.92 -11.16
N GLY A 49 1.58 8.69 -10.66
CA GLY A 49 2.47 8.41 -9.52
C GLY A 49 3.90 7.98 -9.86
N CYS A 50 4.14 7.42 -11.04
CA CYS A 50 5.37 6.70 -11.38
C CYS A 50 6.65 7.55 -11.32
N VAL A 51 6.58 8.83 -11.70
CA VAL A 51 7.73 9.73 -11.60
C VAL A 51 8.05 10.06 -10.14
N ASN A 52 7.03 10.26 -9.31
CA ASN A 52 7.21 10.52 -7.88
C ASN A 52 7.81 9.30 -7.19
N ASP A 53 7.38 8.10 -7.59
CA ASP A 53 7.94 6.85 -7.08
C ASP A 53 9.43 6.70 -7.42
N ALA A 54 9.80 6.89 -8.70
CA ALA A 54 11.19 6.82 -9.15
C ALA A 54 12.08 7.81 -8.37
N LEU A 55 11.65 9.05 -8.21
CA LEU A 55 12.41 10.07 -7.48
C LEU A 55 12.51 9.76 -5.98
N SER A 56 11.44 9.22 -5.39
CA SER A 56 11.43 8.79 -3.98
C SER A 56 12.37 7.60 -3.72
N ILE A 57 12.42 6.64 -4.65
CA ILE A 57 13.35 5.51 -4.58
C ILE A 57 14.80 5.96 -4.80
N LYS A 58 15.06 6.88 -5.74
CA LYS A 58 16.38 7.50 -5.88
C LYS A 58 16.84 8.15 -4.58
N ALA A 59 15.97 8.90 -3.91
CA ALA A 59 16.28 9.51 -2.63
C ALA A 59 16.52 8.47 -1.54
N LEU A 60 15.72 7.40 -1.48
CA LEU A 60 15.96 6.27 -0.57
C LEU A 60 17.35 5.65 -0.79
N LEU A 61 17.71 5.33 -2.05
CA LEU A 61 19.02 4.77 -2.39
C LEU A 61 20.17 5.69 -1.99
N THR A 62 20.01 6.99 -2.22
CA THR A 62 21.03 7.99 -1.87
C THR A 62 21.16 8.14 -0.36
N ASN A 63 20.07 8.47 0.32
CA ASN A 63 20.08 8.88 1.73
C ASN A 63 20.23 7.70 2.68
N ARG A 64 19.53 6.59 2.42
CA ARG A 64 19.53 5.42 3.30
C ARG A 64 20.66 4.46 2.98
N PHE A 65 20.90 4.23 1.68
CA PHE A 65 21.86 3.23 1.24
C PHE A 65 23.18 3.81 0.76
N ALA A 66 23.38 5.13 0.82
CA ALA A 66 24.62 5.80 0.45
C ALA A 66 25.11 5.38 -0.95
N PHE A 67 24.20 5.40 -1.92
CA PHE A 67 24.57 5.38 -3.34
C PHE A 67 25.11 6.76 -3.70
N ASP A 68 26.22 6.81 -4.44
CA ASP A 68 26.66 8.06 -5.07
C ASP A 68 25.61 8.47 -6.11
N PRO A 69 25.02 9.68 -6.05
CA PRO A 69 24.07 10.15 -7.04
C PRO A 69 24.57 10.04 -8.49
N LYS A 70 25.89 10.12 -8.73
CA LYS A 70 26.51 9.97 -10.06
C LYS A 70 26.41 8.54 -10.61
N ASN A 71 26.20 7.56 -9.74
CA ASN A 71 26.04 6.15 -10.09
C ASN A 71 24.57 5.73 -10.21
N ILE A 72 23.62 6.67 -10.04
CA ILE A 72 22.19 6.44 -10.24
C ILE A 72 21.77 7.06 -11.58
N ASN A 73 21.56 6.23 -12.59
CA ASN A 73 20.96 6.70 -13.83
C ASN A 73 19.43 6.76 -13.68
N THR A 74 18.81 7.89 -14.03
CA THR A 74 17.37 8.13 -13.85
C THR A 74 16.73 8.43 -15.19
N LEU A 75 15.75 7.63 -15.61
CA LEU A 75 15.00 7.83 -16.86
C LEU A 75 13.54 8.15 -16.53
N ILE A 76 13.09 9.35 -16.90
CA ILE A 76 11.75 9.85 -16.59
C ILE A 76 11.03 10.25 -17.87
N ASN A 77 9.74 9.90 -17.97
CA ASN A 77 8.86 10.27 -19.10
C ASN A 77 9.56 10.04 -20.45
N GLN A 78 9.64 11.06 -21.32
CA GLN A 78 10.23 11.00 -22.67
C GLN A 78 11.63 10.37 -22.73
N ALA A 79 12.43 10.48 -21.65
CA ALA A 79 13.76 9.90 -21.61
C ALA A 79 13.74 8.37 -21.43
N ALA A 80 12.64 7.82 -20.89
CA ALA A 80 12.45 6.39 -20.70
C ALA A 80 11.99 5.74 -22.01
N THR A 81 12.95 5.49 -22.89
CA THR A 81 12.80 4.68 -24.12
C THR A 81 13.52 3.34 -23.94
N GLN A 82 13.15 2.31 -24.70
CA GLN A 82 13.83 1.01 -24.65
C GLN A 82 15.34 1.16 -24.91
N LYS A 83 15.71 1.94 -25.94
CA LYS A 83 17.11 2.20 -26.28
C LYS A 83 17.87 2.79 -25.09
N ASN A 84 17.35 3.84 -24.47
CA ASN A 84 18.00 4.49 -23.34
C ASN A 84 18.11 3.55 -22.13
N LEU A 85 17.10 2.71 -21.89
CA LEU A 85 17.15 1.68 -20.85
C LEU A 85 18.29 0.69 -21.11
N ILE A 86 18.37 0.13 -22.33
CA ILE A 86 19.39 -0.85 -22.70
C ILE A 86 20.79 -0.22 -22.62
N ASP A 87 20.98 0.99 -23.15
CA ASP A 87 22.26 1.71 -23.10
C ASP A 87 22.69 1.99 -21.67
N ALA A 88 21.77 2.46 -20.81
CA ALA A 88 22.03 2.69 -19.40
C ALA A 88 22.45 1.40 -18.69
N PHE A 89 21.76 0.29 -18.96
CA PHE A 89 22.05 -0.98 -18.32
C PHE A 89 23.38 -1.59 -18.79
N ASN A 90 23.68 -1.52 -20.09
CA ASN A 90 24.97 -1.93 -20.65
C ASN A 90 26.13 -1.15 -20.04
N ASN A 91 25.97 0.16 -19.83
CA ASN A 91 26.96 0.98 -19.13
C ASN A 91 27.18 0.54 -17.68
N ILE A 92 26.12 0.17 -16.96
CA ILE A 92 26.23 -0.39 -15.61
C ILE A 92 26.96 -1.74 -15.65
N ILE A 93 26.57 -2.65 -16.56
CA ILE A 93 27.22 -3.95 -16.74
C ILE A 93 28.71 -3.78 -17.02
N ALA A 94 29.10 -2.86 -17.90
CA ALA A 94 30.49 -2.63 -18.27
C ALA A 94 31.35 -2.19 -17.07
N LYS A 95 30.80 -1.34 -16.19
CA LYS A 95 31.49 -0.83 -14.99
C LYS A 95 31.50 -1.79 -13.81
N SER A 96 30.49 -2.66 -13.71
CA SER A 96 30.26 -3.52 -12.55
C SER A 96 31.29 -4.65 -12.44
N LYS A 97 31.73 -4.91 -11.21
CA LYS A 97 32.64 -5.99 -10.83
C LYS A 97 31.99 -6.91 -9.77
N ALA A 98 32.57 -8.09 -9.58
CA ALA A 98 32.11 -9.02 -8.54
C ALA A 98 32.06 -8.33 -7.16
N GLY A 99 30.94 -8.49 -6.45
CA GLY A 99 30.72 -7.83 -5.15
C GLY A 99 30.05 -6.46 -5.22
N ASP A 100 30.00 -5.79 -6.37
CA ASP A 100 29.20 -4.56 -6.54
C ASP A 100 27.70 -4.83 -6.33
N ALA A 101 26.93 -3.80 -5.96
CA ALA A 101 25.48 -3.86 -5.82
C ALA A 101 24.78 -3.03 -6.91
N VAL A 102 23.79 -3.63 -7.57
CA VAL A 102 22.99 -2.98 -8.60
C VAL A 102 21.52 -3.01 -8.21
N VAL A 103 20.85 -1.86 -8.31
CA VAL A 103 19.39 -1.75 -8.17
C VAL A 103 18.76 -1.37 -9.50
N PHE A 104 17.82 -2.18 -9.98
CA PHE A 104 16.93 -1.82 -11.08
C PHE A 104 15.55 -1.50 -10.51
N TYR A 105 15.03 -0.31 -10.78
CA TYR A 105 13.71 0.11 -10.36
C TYR A 105 12.90 0.59 -11.55
N PHE A 106 11.66 0.12 -11.68
CA PHE A 106 10.73 0.58 -12.70
C PHE A 106 9.34 0.82 -12.09
N SER A 107 8.76 1.99 -12.38
CA SER A 107 7.34 2.29 -12.15
C SER A 107 6.71 2.81 -13.46
N GLY A 108 5.61 2.20 -13.87
CA GLY A 108 4.97 2.47 -15.16
C GLY A 108 3.97 1.38 -15.58
N HIS A 109 3.67 1.32 -16.88
CA HIS A 109 2.80 0.30 -17.45
C HIS A 109 3.56 -0.99 -17.72
N GLY A 110 2.90 -2.12 -17.44
CA GLY A 110 3.32 -3.46 -17.86
C GLY A 110 2.25 -4.07 -18.78
N THR A 111 2.65 -4.99 -19.64
CA THR A 111 1.74 -5.68 -20.57
C THR A 111 2.14 -7.14 -20.81
N PHE A 112 1.22 -7.91 -21.38
CA PHE A 112 1.47 -9.25 -21.92
C PHE A 112 1.52 -9.24 -23.44
N ILE A 113 2.29 -10.16 -23.98
CA ILE A 113 2.46 -10.42 -25.41
C ILE A 113 2.25 -11.91 -25.60
N ASP A 114 1.35 -12.30 -26.49
CA ASP A 114 1.21 -13.69 -26.93
C ASP A 114 2.48 -14.13 -27.68
N ASN A 115 3.00 -15.28 -27.26
CA ASN A 115 4.14 -15.95 -27.84
C ASN A 115 3.88 -17.44 -28.05
N SER A 116 3.18 -17.74 -29.15
CA SER A 116 2.97 -19.10 -29.66
C SER A 116 4.19 -20.03 -29.71
N ALA A 117 5.43 -19.52 -29.84
CA ALA A 117 6.64 -20.36 -29.91
C ALA A 117 7.01 -21.04 -28.58
N ILE A 118 6.43 -20.61 -27.47
CA ILE A 118 6.69 -21.14 -26.12
C ILE A 118 5.41 -21.62 -25.44
N ASN A 119 4.39 -22.02 -26.20
CA ASN A 119 3.16 -22.61 -25.64
C ASN A 119 3.46 -23.82 -24.72
N ASN A 120 4.56 -24.52 -25.00
CA ASN A 120 5.02 -25.66 -24.20
C ASN A 120 5.93 -25.26 -23.01
N ASP A 121 6.27 -23.97 -22.84
CA ASP A 121 6.94 -23.52 -21.62
C ASP A 121 5.91 -23.61 -20.46
N PRO A 122 6.12 -24.50 -19.48
CA PRO A 122 5.14 -24.75 -18.43
C PRO A 122 4.88 -23.53 -17.54
N VAL A 123 5.81 -22.55 -17.55
CA VAL A 123 5.72 -21.30 -16.80
C VAL A 123 5.03 -20.22 -17.61
N LYS A 124 5.48 -19.99 -18.85
CA LYS A 124 4.99 -18.87 -19.67
C LYS A 124 3.70 -19.18 -20.43
N ARG A 125 3.44 -20.47 -20.71
CA ARG A 125 2.23 -20.97 -21.41
C ARG A 125 1.84 -20.12 -22.62
N GLY A 126 2.83 -19.73 -23.41
CA GLY A 126 2.59 -18.91 -24.59
C GLY A 126 2.55 -17.40 -24.37
N TYR A 127 3.09 -16.85 -23.27
CA TYR A 127 3.12 -15.40 -23.04
C TYR A 127 4.51 -14.86 -22.68
N ASN A 128 4.79 -13.65 -23.13
CA ASN A 128 5.88 -12.80 -22.62
C ASN A 128 5.30 -11.62 -21.85
N GLN A 129 5.97 -11.21 -20.78
CA GLN A 129 5.72 -9.95 -20.09
C GLN A 129 6.62 -8.86 -20.64
N ALA A 130 6.16 -7.61 -20.63
CA ALA A 130 6.96 -6.47 -21.05
C ALA A 130 6.66 -5.21 -20.25
N LEU A 131 7.72 -4.42 -20.03
CA LEU A 131 7.60 -3.02 -19.60
C LEU A 131 7.21 -2.17 -20.81
N VAL A 132 6.26 -1.25 -20.65
CA VAL A 132 5.89 -0.28 -21.68
C VAL A 132 6.68 1.00 -21.45
N MET A 133 7.40 1.44 -22.48
CA MET A 133 8.23 2.64 -22.49
C MET A 133 7.44 3.85 -23.00
N SER A 134 7.94 5.06 -22.73
CA SER A 134 7.20 6.31 -22.94
C SER A 134 6.85 6.60 -24.41
N ASN A 135 7.66 6.13 -25.35
CA ASN A 135 7.54 6.41 -26.78
C ASN A 135 6.65 5.38 -27.48
N LEU A 136 5.34 5.36 -27.16
CA LEU A 136 4.41 4.38 -27.71
C LEU A 136 4.51 4.33 -29.24
N PHE A 137 4.64 5.47 -29.92
CA PHE A 137 4.82 5.56 -31.38
C PHE A 137 6.02 4.83 -31.99
N ALA A 138 6.90 4.20 -31.19
CA ALA A 138 8.02 3.42 -31.70
C ALA A 138 7.56 2.30 -32.63
N LYS A 139 8.31 2.09 -33.71
CA LYS A 139 8.05 1.02 -34.67
C LYS A 139 8.44 -0.33 -34.07
N ASP A 140 7.94 -1.41 -34.66
CA ASP A 140 8.37 -2.79 -34.39
C ASP A 140 8.33 -3.25 -32.92
N TYR A 141 7.44 -2.63 -32.13
CA TYR A 141 7.30 -2.86 -30.68
C TYR A 141 8.52 -2.41 -29.87
N ASP A 142 9.34 -1.48 -30.38
CA ASP A 142 10.52 -0.93 -29.68
C ASP A 142 10.16 -0.02 -28.49
N CYS A 143 8.88 0.19 -28.22
CA CYS A 143 8.39 0.73 -26.97
C CYS A 143 8.28 -0.34 -25.86
N LEU A 144 8.54 -1.64 -26.14
CA LEU A 144 8.37 -2.72 -25.17
C LEU A 144 9.72 -3.31 -24.72
N VAL A 145 9.99 -3.32 -23.42
CA VAL A 145 11.14 -4.06 -22.87
C VAL A 145 10.65 -5.39 -22.31
N ARG A 146 10.83 -6.44 -23.12
CA ARG A 146 10.37 -7.80 -22.81
C ARG A 146 11.18 -8.45 -21.71
N ASP A 147 10.56 -9.38 -21.01
CA ASP A 147 11.18 -10.17 -19.95
C ASP A 147 12.46 -10.90 -20.41
N ASN A 148 12.50 -11.45 -21.62
CA ASN A 148 13.69 -12.08 -22.20
C ASN A 148 14.85 -11.07 -22.33
N THR A 149 14.56 -9.81 -22.66
CA THR A 149 15.58 -8.75 -22.73
C THR A 149 16.14 -8.46 -21.34
N LEU A 150 15.26 -8.31 -20.35
CA LEU A 150 15.66 -8.09 -18.95
C LEU A 150 16.46 -9.29 -18.41
N LYS A 151 16.04 -10.53 -18.65
CA LYS A 151 16.77 -11.73 -18.22
C LYS A 151 18.18 -11.76 -18.80
N LYS A 152 18.35 -11.45 -20.09
CA LYS A 152 19.69 -11.37 -20.72
C LYS A 152 20.57 -10.31 -20.07
N LEU A 153 20.04 -9.14 -19.78
CA LEU A 153 20.77 -8.07 -19.10
C LEU A 153 21.12 -8.45 -17.66
N PHE A 154 20.16 -9.01 -16.92
CA PHE A 154 20.33 -9.39 -15.52
C PHE A 154 21.31 -10.57 -15.37
N ASN A 155 21.24 -11.57 -16.26
CA ASN A 155 22.14 -12.72 -16.25
C ASN A 155 23.60 -12.31 -16.50
N GLN A 156 23.86 -11.22 -17.23
CA GLN A 156 25.23 -10.69 -17.36
C GLN A 156 25.78 -10.16 -16.03
N LEU A 157 24.96 -9.51 -15.20
CA LEU A 157 25.34 -9.07 -13.85
C LEU A 157 25.52 -10.28 -12.92
N VAL A 158 24.60 -11.24 -12.96
CA VAL A 158 24.68 -12.48 -12.18
C VAL A 158 25.94 -13.29 -12.53
N ALA A 159 26.28 -13.40 -13.82
CA ALA A 159 27.49 -14.07 -14.28
C ALA A 159 28.76 -13.40 -13.72
N LYS A 160 28.74 -12.07 -13.58
CA LYS A 160 29.81 -11.27 -12.96
C LYS A 160 29.82 -11.33 -11.43
N LYS A 161 28.92 -12.07 -10.78
CA LYS A 161 28.75 -12.12 -9.31
C LYS A 161 28.43 -10.76 -8.69
N VAL A 162 27.70 -9.93 -9.42
CA VAL A 162 27.14 -8.67 -8.93
C VAL A 162 25.86 -8.97 -8.15
N ILE A 163 25.66 -8.30 -7.02
CA ILE A 163 24.44 -8.39 -6.22
C ILE A 163 23.37 -7.55 -6.93
N LEU A 164 22.31 -8.17 -7.42
CA LEU A 164 21.25 -7.47 -8.16
C LEU A 164 19.93 -7.50 -7.40
N THR A 165 19.31 -6.34 -7.20
CA THR A 165 17.92 -6.20 -6.77
C THR A 165 17.11 -5.54 -7.87
N SER A 166 16.02 -6.17 -8.29
CA SER A 166 15.04 -5.56 -9.19
C SER A 166 13.72 -5.29 -8.46
N ILE A 167 13.10 -4.16 -8.76
CA ILE A 167 11.86 -3.71 -8.14
C ILE A 167 10.93 -3.19 -9.23
N PHE A 168 9.74 -3.75 -9.33
CA PHE A 168 8.76 -3.42 -10.35
C PHE A 168 7.44 -2.97 -9.71
N ASP A 169 7.09 -1.70 -9.91
CA ASP A 169 5.78 -1.14 -9.59
C ASP A 169 4.97 -0.93 -10.88
N CYS A 170 4.55 -2.05 -11.45
CA CYS A 170 3.72 -2.09 -12.66
C CYS A 170 2.84 -3.34 -12.64
N CYS A 171 1.73 -3.28 -13.38
CA CYS A 171 0.87 -4.44 -13.61
C CYS A 171 1.65 -5.57 -14.31
N PHE A 172 1.20 -6.81 -14.10
CA PHE A 172 1.71 -7.99 -14.83
C PHE A 172 3.23 -8.20 -14.67
N SER A 173 3.76 -7.93 -13.48
CA SER A 173 5.19 -7.98 -13.17
C SER A 173 5.64 -9.22 -12.38
N GLY A 174 4.70 -10.03 -11.88
CA GLY A 174 4.98 -11.20 -11.04
C GLY A 174 5.93 -12.21 -11.67
N GLY A 175 5.78 -12.53 -12.95
CA GLY A 175 6.49 -13.58 -13.68
C GLY A 175 7.82 -13.18 -14.32
N MET A 176 8.18 -11.89 -14.27
CA MET A 176 9.06 -11.27 -15.27
C MET A 176 10.47 -11.88 -15.32
N ALA A 177 11.41 -11.40 -14.51
CA ALA A 177 12.77 -11.95 -14.47
C ALA A 177 12.95 -13.00 -13.34
N ALA A 178 11.86 -13.41 -12.68
CA ALA A 178 11.92 -13.83 -11.29
C ALA A 178 11.27 -15.20 -10.99
N PHE A 179 10.12 -15.52 -11.57
CA PHE A 179 9.29 -16.64 -11.10
C PHE A 179 9.05 -17.76 -12.13
N PRO A 180 9.06 -19.03 -11.69
CA PRO A 180 8.21 -20.09 -12.24
C PRO A 180 6.79 -20.00 -11.65
N MET A 181 5.76 -20.04 -12.49
CA MET A 181 4.35 -20.12 -12.04
C MET A 181 4.18 -21.35 -11.12
N PRO A 182 3.57 -21.25 -9.93
CA PRO A 182 3.23 -22.43 -9.14
C PRO A 182 2.20 -23.29 -9.88
N VAL A 183 2.46 -24.61 -9.94
CA VAL A 183 1.67 -25.63 -10.65
C VAL A 183 0.38 -26.04 -9.90
N PHE A 184 -0.18 -25.18 -9.05
CA PHE A 184 -1.43 -25.49 -8.34
C PHE A 184 -2.55 -24.51 -8.71
N GLY A 185 -3.38 -24.94 -9.67
CA GLY A 185 -4.73 -24.40 -9.87
C GLY A 185 -4.82 -23.02 -10.52
N ILE A 186 -4.24 -22.84 -11.72
CA ILE A 186 -4.66 -21.75 -12.60
C ILE A 186 -6.02 -22.16 -13.18
N GLN A 187 -7.10 -21.60 -12.64
CA GLN A 187 -8.43 -21.65 -13.24
C GLN A 187 -8.39 -20.95 -14.61
N GLU A 188 -9.17 -21.44 -15.57
CA GLU A 188 -9.45 -20.71 -16.81
C GLU A 188 -9.87 -19.27 -16.49
N ASN A 189 -9.29 -18.32 -17.24
CA ASN A 189 -9.60 -16.88 -17.29
C ASN A 189 -10.56 -16.34 -16.17
N PRO A 190 -10.05 -15.68 -15.12
CA PRO A 190 -10.86 -15.22 -14.00
C PRO A 190 -11.54 -13.87 -14.26
N TYR A 191 -12.07 -13.61 -15.47
CA TYR A 191 -13.14 -12.60 -15.61
C TYR A 191 -14.44 -13.19 -15.06
N SER A 192 -14.51 -13.20 -13.74
CA SER A 192 -15.73 -13.20 -12.97
C SER A 192 -15.54 -12.06 -11.97
N ASP A 193 -16.22 -10.95 -12.19
CA ASP A 193 -16.29 -9.84 -11.23
C ASP A 193 -17.18 -10.21 -10.01
N ASP A 194 -17.45 -11.50 -9.79
CA ASP A 194 -18.20 -11.97 -8.65
C ASP A 194 -17.27 -12.29 -7.49
N ILE A 195 -17.25 -11.36 -6.54
CA ILE A 195 -17.08 -11.70 -5.14
C ILE A 195 -18.08 -12.83 -4.83
N LYS A 196 -17.56 -14.04 -4.63
CA LYS A 196 -18.29 -15.10 -3.91
C LYS A 196 -18.50 -14.66 -2.46
N GLU A 197 -19.51 -13.84 -2.23
CA GLU A 197 -20.49 -13.98 -1.13
C GLU A 197 -21.54 -12.87 -1.26
N TYR A 198 -22.78 -13.30 -1.56
CA TYR A 198 -24.05 -12.53 -1.61
C TYR A 198 -24.38 -11.78 -2.91
N ALA A 199 -24.89 -12.52 -3.90
CA ALA A 199 -25.64 -11.99 -5.04
C ALA A 199 -27.16 -11.92 -4.75
N TYR A 200 -27.79 -10.80 -5.13
CA TYR A 200 -29.14 -10.83 -5.74
C TYR A 200 -29.36 -9.58 -6.61
N HIS A 201 -29.75 -9.85 -7.85
CA HIS A 201 -30.06 -8.99 -9.02
C HIS A 201 -30.88 -7.71 -8.69
N ASP A 202 -30.81 -6.59 -9.43
CA ASP A 202 -31.08 -6.56 -10.86
C ASP A 202 -30.83 -5.21 -11.60
N PHE A 203 -30.54 -5.38 -12.91
CA PHE A 203 -30.64 -4.51 -14.09
C PHE A 203 -30.16 -3.04 -14.10
N THR A 204 -28.93 -2.83 -14.60
CA THR A 204 -28.65 -2.31 -15.97
C THR A 204 -27.14 -2.13 -16.12
N ASP A 205 -26.43 -3.24 -16.31
CA ASP A 205 -25.04 -3.23 -16.76
C ASP A 205 -24.98 -3.87 -18.13
N THR A 206 -24.43 -3.13 -19.09
CA THR A 206 -24.49 -3.33 -20.54
C THR A 206 -23.56 -4.45 -21.02
N LEU A 207 -23.80 -5.66 -20.52
CA LEU A 207 -23.05 -6.91 -20.77
C LEU A 207 -23.18 -7.49 -22.20
N ASN A 208 -23.50 -6.68 -23.21
CA ASN A 208 -23.49 -7.09 -24.63
C ASN A 208 -22.25 -6.60 -25.42
N LEU A 209 -21.13 -6.34 -24.75
CA LEU A 209 -19.82 -6.15 -25.38
C LEU A 209 -18.79 -7.06 -24.71
N LYS A 210 -18.93 -8.37 -24.92
CA LYS A 210 -17.87 -9.34 -24.67
C LYS A 210 -16.74 -9.04 -25.66
N SER A 211 -15.54 -8.78 -25.16
CA SER A 211 -14.36 -8.27 -25.88
C SER A 211 -14.52 -6.87 -26.50
N PHE A 212 -13.44 -6.10 -26.41
CA PHE A 212 -13.35 -4.68 -26.75
C PHE A 212 -13.90 -4.36 -28.16
N PRO A 213 -14.96 -3.55 -28.30
CA PRO A 213 -15.50 -3.13 -29.59
C PRO A 213 -15.23 -1.65 -29.85
N ALA A 214 -14.36 -1.47 -30.86
CA ALA A 214 -13.91 -0.23 -31.45
C ALA A 214 -14.95 0.39 -32.41
N ALA A 215 -15.90 1.17 -31.90
CA ALA A 215 -16.72 2.05 -32.76
C ALA A 215 -16.29 3.53 -32.72
N ALA A 216 -15.16 3.87 -32.09
CA ALA A 216 -14.76 5.26 -31.85
C ALA A 216 -13.31 5.62 -32.25
N LEU A 217 -12.61 4.78 -33.03
CA LEU A 217 -11.20 4.99 -33.40
C LEU A 217 -11.00 5.14 -34.91
N ASP A 218 -11.83 5.96 -35.56
CA ASP A 218 -11.74 6.17 -37.00
C ASP A 218 -10.68 7.23 -37.41
N THR A 219 -9.92 6.86 -38.44
CA THR A 219 -9.06 7.64 -39.34
C THR A 219 -7.83 8.39 -38.81
N SER A 220 -6.68 7.72 -38.88
CA SER A 220 -5.58 8.00 -39.85
C SER A 220 -4.16 7.89 -39.26
N GLY A 221 -3.40 6.92 -39.78
CA GLY A 221 -1.95 7.01 -40.01
C GLY A 221 -0.97 7.03 -38.83
N ARG A 222 -0.54 5.83 -38.39
CA ARG A 222 0.71 5.51 -37.65
C ARG A 222 0.84 6.05 -36.22
N ALA A 223 0.28 5.29 -35.28
CA ALA A 223 0.63 5.29 -33.86
C ALA A 223 0.32 3.89 -33.29
N PHE A 224 1.15 3.41 -32.37
CA PHE A 224 1.09 2.09 -31.74
C PHE A 224 -0.24 1.81 -31.05
N ASN A 225 -0.88 0.69 -31.43
CA ASN A 225 -2.15 0.23 -30.89
C ASN A 225 -1.93 -0.72 -29.70
N MET A 226 -2.11 -0.22 -28.47
CA MET A 226 -2.06 -1.00 -27.22
C MET A 226 -3.23 -2.00 -27.06
N GLU A 227 -4.23 -1.94 -27.93
CA GLU A 227 -5.41 -2.82 -28.01
C GLU A 227 -5.21 -3.98 -29.00
N SER A 228 -4.10 -4.01 -29.73
CA SER A 228 -3.75 -5.15 -30.56
C SER A 228 -3.30 -6.32 -29.68
N THR A 229 -3.81 -7.53 -29.94
CA THR A 229 -3.17 -8.74 -29.41
C THR A 229 -1.75 -8.78 -29.94
N LEU A 230 -0.80 -8.49 -29.06
CA LEU A 230 0.61 -8.43 -29.41
C LEU A 230 1.08 -9.86 -29.64
N PHE A 231 1.29 -10.24 -30.90
CA PHE A 231 1.85 -11.55 -31.25
C PHE A 231 3.33 -11.40 -31.55
N ARG A 232 4.16 -12.17 -30.86
CA ARG A 232 5.58 -12.28 -31.18
C ARG A 232 6.05 -13.71 -31.06
N ARG A 233 6.79 -14.19 -32.06
CA ARG A 233 7.37 -15.52 -32.04
C ARG A 233 8.81 -15.45 -31.52
N ASP A 234 9.00 -15.59 -30.21
CA ASP A 234 10.34 -15.77 -29.62
C ASP A 234 10.53 -17.24 -29.24
N THR A 235 11.48 -17.91 -29.89
CA THR A 235 11.80 -19.32 -29.66
C THR A 235 12.82 -19.53 -28.54
N GLU A 236 13.50 -18.47 -28.11
CA GLU A 236 14.59 -18.55 -27.15
C GLU A 236 14.06 -18.61 -25.71
N LEU A 237 14.40 -19.70 -25.02
CA LEU A 237 14.19 -19.87 -23.58
C LEU A 237 15.42 -19.34 -22.83
N VAL A 238 15.28 -18.15 -22.23
CA VAL A 238 16.33 -17.53 -21.42
C VAL A 238 16.15 -17.93 -19.95
N PRO A 239 17.16 -18.53 -19.27
CA PRO A 239 17.08 -18.86 -17.85
C PRO A 239 16.80 -17.64 -16.98
N ARG A 240 16.06 -17.82 -15.88
CA ARG A 240 15.78 -16.72 -14.95
C ARG A 240 16.99 -16.50 -14.03
N PRO A 241 17.37 -15.24 -13.75
CA PRO A 241 18.42 -14.91 -12.78
C PRO A 241 18.27 -15.62 -11.42
N ALA A 242 17.03 -15.75 -10.92
CA ALA A 242 16.75 -16.41 -9.64
C ALA A 242 17.02 -17.92 -9.65
N GLU A 243 16.98 -18.57 -10.82
CA GLU A 243 17.25 -20.01 -10.98
C GLU A 243 18.76 -20.32 -11.00
N THR A 244 19.60 -19.31 -11.16
CA THR A 244 21.05 -19.49 -11.14
C THR A 244 21.52 -19.71 -9.69
N PRO A 245 22.21 -20.82 -9.38
CA PRO A 245 22.72 -21.06 -8.03
C PRO A 245 23.68 -19.96 -7.57
N ASN A 246 23.50 -19.49 -6.33
CA ASN A 246 24.29 -18.41 -5.74
C ASN A 246 24.27 -17.11 -6.58
N SER A 247 23.15 -16.80 -7.23
CA SER A 247 23.02 -15.62 -8.10
C SER A 247 23.11 -14.28 -7.38
N LYS A 248 22.90 -14.26 -6.05
CA LYS A 248 22.73 -13.04 -5.26
C LYS A 248 21.63 -12.12 -5.80
N PHE A 249 20.72 -12.66 -6.61
CA PHE A 249 19.62 -11.92 -7.21
C PHE A 249 18.42 -11.83 -6.26
N ALA A 250 17.71 -10.71 -6.30
CA ALA A 250 16.39 -10.55 -5.72
C ALA A 250 15.50 -9.73 -6.66
N SER A 251 14.22 -10.09 -6.73
CA SER A 251 13.19 -9.39 -7.48
C SER A 251 11.97 -9.22 -6.60
N LEU A 252 11.43 -8.00 -6.58
CA LEU A 252 10.20 -7.65 -5.90
C LEU A 252 9.26 -7.02 -6.94
N ALA A 253 8.03 -7.51 -7.03
CA ALA A 253 7.02 -7.07 -7.98
C ALA A 253 5.74 -6.67 -7.25
N ALA A 254 5.07 -5.62 -7.71
CA ALA A 254 3.94 -5.02 -7.01
C ALA A 254 2.67 -5.88 -6.95
N SER A 255 2.46 -6.74 -7.95
CA SER A 255 1.24 -7.54 -8.07
C SER A 255 1.49 -8.91 -8.71
N GLU A 256 0.52 -9.80 -8.53
CA GLU A 256 0.40 -11.07 -9.25
C GLU A 256 0.24 -10.86 -10.76
N ASP A 257 0.53 -11.91 -11.53
CA ASP A 257 0.51 -11.91 -12.99
C ASP A 257 -0.86 -11.63 -13.61
N ASN A 258 -1.94 -11.75 -12.86
CA ASN A 258 -3.30 -11.53 -13.32
C ASN A 258 -4.00 -10.39 -12.57
N VAL A 259 -3.28 -9.65 -11.73
CA VAL A 259 -3.84 -8.56 -10.91
C VAL A 259 -3.15 -7.25 -11.25
N ARG A 260 -3.94 -6.17 -11.40
CA ARG A 260 -3.42 -4.82 -11.64
C ARG A 260 -2.75 -4.26 -10.37
N ALA A 261 -1.63 -3.59 -10.54
CA ALA A 261 -1.04 -2.75 -9.50
C ALA A 261 -1.87 -1.45 -9.34
N ALA A 262 -2.02 -0.98 -8.10
CA ALA A 262 -2.86 0.17 -7.77
C ALA A 262 -2.05 1.44 -7.51
N GLU A 263 -2.65 2.60 -7.80
CA GLU A 263 -2.16 3.92 -7.34
C GLU A 263 -2.80 4.31 -6.00
N ILE A 264 -2.04 5.05 -5.19
CA ILE A 264 -2.42 5.61 -3.90
C ILE A 264 -1.88 7.04 -3.76
N TRP A 265 -2.59 7.91 -3.03
CA TRP A 265 -2.14 9.27 -2.74
C TRP A 265 -1.58 9.32 -1.33
N ASP A 266 -0.51 10.04 -1.08
CA ASP A 266 0.03 10.18 0.28
C ASP A 266 -0.64 11.30 1.08
N GLU A 267 -0.16 11.53 2.31
CA GLU A 267 -0.57 12.61 3.22
C GLU A 267 -0.46 14.02 2.62
N SER A 268 0.39 14.19 1.62
CA SER A 268 0.67 15.44 0.94
C SER A 268 -0.20 15.60 -0.32
N GLY A 269 -1.03 14.61 -0.64
CA GLY A 269 -1.81 14.56 -1.88
C GLY A 269 -0.99 14.17 -3.11
N VAL A 270 0.18 13.57 -2.91
CA VAL A 270 1.07 13.14 -4.00
C VAL A 270 0.73 11.71 -4.41
N PRO A 271 0.48 11.42 -5.69
CA PRO A 271 0.22 10.07 -6.17
C PRO A 271 1.50 9.22 -6.21
N HIS A 272 1.34 7.93 -5.90
CA HIS A 272 2.35 6.89 -5.84
C HIS A 272 1.78 5.53 -6.25
N GLY A 273 2.61 4.61 -6.70
CA GLY A 273 2.29 3.18 -6.72
C GLY A 273 2.12 2.64 -5.30
N ALA A 274 1.09 1.83 -5.06
CA ALA A 274 0.76 1.30 -3.74
C ALA A 274 1.93 0.51 -3.13
N PHE A 275 2.59 -0.30 -3.95
CA PHE A 275 3.75 -1.09 -3.55
C PHE A 275 4.94 -0.20 -3.19
N THR A 276 5.27 0.80 -4.02
CA THR A 276 6.36 1.73 -3.72
C THR A 276 6.06 2.53 -2.46
N ARG A 277 4.82 3.01 -2.30
CA ARG A 277 4.40 3.70 -1.07
C ARG A 277 4.55 2.81 0.15
N ALA A 278 4.23 1.52 0.04
CA ALA A 278 4.39 0.55 1.12
C ALA A 278 5.87 0.39 1.51
N LEU A 279 6.76 0.23 0.53
CA LEU A 279 8.19 0.14 0.73
C LEU A 279 8.75 1.41 1.41
N LEU A 280 8.37 2.59 0.92
CA LEU A 280 8.77 3.88 1.50
C LEU A 280 8.24 4.07 2.93
N CYS A 281 7.01 3.61 3.21
CA CYS A 281 6.42 3.59 4.55
C CYS A 281 7.31 2.82 5.53
N ILE A 282 7.78 1.64 5.14
CA ILE A 282 8.59 0.78 6.01
C ILE A 282 9.90 1.46 6.36
N TYR A 283 10.63 2.01 5.39
CA TYR A 283 11.86 2.74 5.68
C TYR A 283 11.61 4.04 6.45
N GLY A 284 10.45 4.68 6.25
CA GLY A 284 10.01 5.81 7.06
C GLY A 284 9.64 5.45 8.50
N GLN A 285 9.30 4.19 8.81
CA GLN A 285 8.96 3.75 10.17
C GLN A 285 10.15 3.14 10.91
N HIS A 286 11.23 2.82 10.20
CA HIS A 286 12.35 2.04 10.73
C HIS A 286 13.68 2.79 10.58
N ASN A 287 14.21 3.26 11.70
CA ASN A 287 15.51 3.95 11.74
C ASN A 287 16.71 2.98 11.68
N THR A 288 16.51 1.67 11.77
CA THR A 288 17.55 0.65 11.59
C THR A 288 17.28 -0.14 10.32
N ASP A 289 18.34 -0.70 9.72
CA ASP A 289 18.19 -1.55 8.53
C ASP A 289 17.38 -2.81 8.86
N LEU A 290 16.76 -3.39 7.84
CA LEU A 290 15.91 -4.57 7.96
C LEU A 290 16.42 -5.65 7.01
N SER A 291 16.28 -6.91 7.39
CA SER A 291 16.54 -8.00 6.45
C SER A 291 15.49 -8.02 5.33
N LEU A 292 15.84 -8.56 4.16
CA LEU A 292 14.92 -8.69 3.04
C LEU A 292 13.65 -9.45 3.44
N SER A 293 13.78 -10.48 4.29
CA SER A 293 12.63 -11.24 4.78
C SER A 293 11.67 -10.40 5.63
N GLU A 294 12.18 -9.49 6.46
CA GLU A 294 11.37 -8.56 7.24
C GLU A 294 10.71 -7.50 6.36
N ILE A 295 11.44 -6.98 5.35
CA ILE A 295 10.90 -6.03 4.38
C ILE A 295 9.72 -6.65 3.65
N ILE A 296 9.88 -7.86 3.10
CA ILE A 296 8.82 -8.60 2.41
C ILE A 296 7.58 -8.75 3.28
N LYS A 297 7.74 -9.28 4.51
CA LYS A 297 6.63 -9.48 5.45
C LYS A 297 5.89 -8.16 5.74
N LYS A 298 6.64 -7.06 5.91
CA LYS A 298 6.07 -5.75 6.21
C LYS A 298 5.42 -5.12 4.97
N VAL A 299 5.97 -5.30 3.78
CA VAL A 299 5.36 -4.81 2.53
C VAL A 299 4.03 -5.53 2.31
N ASP A 300 3.98 -6.85 2.46
CA ASP A 300 2.74 -7.61 2.33
C ASP A 300 1.68 -7.13 3.32
N ALA A 301 2.05 -6.97 4.60
CA ALA A 301 1.15 -6.43 5.61
C ALA A 301 0.71 -5.00 5.25
N GLN A 302 1.62 -4.15 4.80
CA GLN A 302 1.31 -2.77 4.46
C GLN A 302 0.35 -2.69 3.27
N VAL A 303 0.55 -3.47 2.20
CA VAL A 303 -0.31 -3.49 1.01
C VAL A 303 -1.68 -4.11 1.32
N THR A 304 -1.70 -5.29 1.95
CA THR A 304 -2.93 -6.09 2.10
C THR A 304 -3.76 -5.70 3.32
N THR A 305 -3.12 -5.31 4.43
CA THR A 305 -3.82 -5.07 5.71
C THR A 305 -3.96 -3.58 6.03
N THR A 306 -2.97 -2.76 5.66
CA THR A 306 -3.00 -1.32 5.97
C THR A 306 -3.58 -0.54 4.83
N GLN A 307 -3.09 -0.75 3.60
CA GLN A 307 -3.58 -0.13 2.37
C GLN A 307 -4.85 -0.81 1.83
N LEU A 308 -5.13 -2.06 2.25
CA LEU A 308 -6.31 -2.85 1.86
C LEU A 308 -6.47 -3.01 0.34
N PHE A 309 -5.37 -3.14 -0.38
CA PHE A 309 -5.42 -3.49 -1.80
C PHE A 309 -5.50 -5.00 -1.99
N ASN A 310 -6.20 -5.42 -3.04
CA ASN A 310 -6.28 -6.82 -3.44
C ASN A 310 -4.98 -7.31 -4.09
N GLN A 311 -4.13 -6.40 -4.58
CA GLN A 311 -2.84 -6.78 -5.14
C GLN A 311 -2.00 -7.50 -4.08
N LYS A 312 -1.36 -8.59 -4.48
CA LYS A 312 -0.37 -9.28 -3.65
C LYS A 312 0.99 -9.15 -4.30
N PRO A 313 1.94 -8.48 -3.64
CA PRO A 313 3.30 -8.41 -4.14
C PRO A 313 3.92 -9.80 -4.31
N GLN A 314 4.83 -9.93 -5.27
CA GLN A 314 5.51 -11.17 -5.60
C GLN A 314 7.03 -10.99 -5.43
N TYR A 315 7.69 -11.96 -4.80
CA TYR A 315 9.13 -11.96 -4.54
C TYR A 315 9.84 -13.24 -4.98
N ALA A 316 10.93 -13.12 -5.74
CA ALA A 316 11.86 -14.23 -5.99
C ALA A 316 13.29 -13.79 -5.72
N PHE A 317 14.05 -14.60 -4.99
CA PHE A 317 15.39 -14.24 -4.58
C PHE A 317 16.22 -15.48 -4.25
N ASP A 318 17.53 -15.38 -4.46
CA ASP A 318 18.51 -16.34 -3.95
C ASP A 318 18.32 -16.52 -2.42
N PRO A 319 18.20 -17.74 -1.88
CA PRO A 319 18.04 -17.96 -0.44
C PRO A 319 19.06 -17.23 0.44
N ALA A 320 20.29 -17.00 -0.05
CA ALA A 320 21.31 -16.22 0.65
C ALA A 320 20.91 -14.75 0.86
N ARG A 321 19.92 -14.24 0.12
CA ARG A 321 19.39 -12.88 0.24
C ARG A 321 18.47 -12.67 1.44
N LYS A 322 17.99 -13.73 2.09
CA LYS A 322 17.00 -13.64 3.19
C LYS A 322 17.46 -12.75 4.35
N GLN A 323 18.73 -12.86 4.73
CA GLN A 323 19.30 -12.25 5.93
C GLN A 323 20.11 -10.98 5.67
N VAL A 324 20.22 -10.56 4.42
CA VAL A 324 20.84 -9.29 4.02
C VAL A 324 19.73 -8.27 3.74
N ASN A 325 20.08 -7.00 3.66
CA ASN A 325 19.12 -5.93 3.42
C ASN A 325 18.60 -5.92 1.97
N LEU A 326 17.75 -4.93 1.65
CA LEU A 326 17.13 -4.78 0.32
C LEU A 326 18.11 -4.80 -0.84
N ILE A 327 19.28 -4.18 -0.67
CA ILE A 327 20.32 -4.10 -1.71
C ILE A 327 21.34 -5.25 -1.64
N GLY A 328 21.10 -6.22 -0.74
CA GLY A 328 21.90 -7.43 -0.59
C GLY A 328 23.20 -7.26 0.19
N LEU A 329 23.32 -6.19 0.98
CA LEU A 329 24.43 -5.96 1.90
C LEU A 329 24.07 -6.41 3.33
N PRO A 330 25.06 -6.66 4.21
CA PRO A 330 24.78 -6.98 5.61
C PRO A 330 23.88 -5.93 6.27
N VAL A 331 22.89 -6.40 7.03
CA VAL A 331 21.97 -5.54 7.78
C VAL A 331 22.76 -4.72 8.79
N LYS A 332 22.63 -3.40 8.73
CA LYS A 332 23.25 -2.48 9.69
C LYS A 332 22.28 -2.19 10.84
N THR A 333 22.69 -2.58 12.05
CA THR A 333 21.91 -2.34 13.28
C THR A 333 22.08 -0.94 13.85
N SER A 334 23.07 -0.17 13.38
CA SER A 334 23.21 1.25 13.70
C SER A 334 22.09 2.08 13.08
N THR A 335 21.63 3.12 13.78
CA THR A 335 20.65 4.08 13.28
C THR A 335 21.11 4.64 11.94
N SER A 336 20.29 4.51 10.91
CA SER A 336 20.56 5.01 9.58
C SER A 336 20.67 6.52 9.54
N ILE A 337 21.32 7.03 8.50
CA ILE A 337 21.30 8.45 8.15
C ILE A 337 19.84 8.90 8.02
N GLN A 338 19.41 9.69 8.99
CA GLN A 338 18.16 10.42 8.95
C GLN A 338 18.23 11.47 7.83
N ILE A 339 17.09 11.79 7.20
CA ILE A 339 17.01 12.76 6.10
C ILE A 339 17.77 14.03 6.51
N SER A 340 18.81 14.38 5.76
CA SER A 340 19.60 15.59 6.00
C SER A 340 19.22 16.63 4.97
N ALA A 341 19.00 17.86 5.40
CA ALA A 341 18.55 18.95 4.56
C ALA A 341 19.09 20.30 5.05
N SER A 342 19.34 21.23 4.15
CA SER A 342 19.90 22.55 4.41
C SER A 342 18.84 23.63 4.27
N CYS A 343 18.91 24.64 5.13
CA CYS A 343 18.16 25.87 4.92
C CYS A 343 18.75 26.67 3.76
N ILE A 344 17.94 27.00 2.77
CA ILE A 344 18.35 27.75 1.57
C ILE A 344 17.76 29.16 1.49
N ASN A 345 16.72 29.44 2.29
CA ASN A 345 16.12 30.77 2.36
C ASN A 345 15.41 30.97 3.71
N ILE A 346 15.30 32.21 4.17
CA ILE A 346 14.58 32.59 5.38
C ILE A 346 13.72 33.83 5.09
N LYS A 347 12.42 33.75 5.42
CA LYS A 347 11.49 34.89 5.34
C LYS A 347 10.69 34.99 6.63
N GLY A 348 11.05 35.95 7.48
CA GLY A 348 10.49 36.06 8.82
C GLY A 348 10.85 34.82 9.67
N ASN A 349 9.85 34.10 10.17
CA ASN A 349 10.03 32.87 10.96
C ASN A 349 9.91 31.57 10.13
N LEU A 350 9.84 31.68 8.80
CA LEU A 350 9.73 30.56 7.88
C LEU A 350 11.07 30.29 7.21
N LEU A 351 11.47 29.02 7.22
CA LEU A 351 12.70 28.53 6.58
C LEU A 351 12.31 27.73 5.34
N THR A 352 12.98 27.96 4.21
CA THR A 352 12.92 27.07 3.06
C THR A 352 14.04 26.04 3.17
N ILE A 353 13.68 24.76 3.09
CA ILE A 353 14.57 23.61 3.17
C ILE A 353 14.69 22.99 1.77
N ASN A 354 15.90 22.57 1.37
CA ASN A 354 16.21 22.02 0.04
C ASN A 354 15.83 20.54 -0.17
N ASN A 355 14.94 20.02 0.67
CA ASN A 355 14.39 18.67 0.52
C ASN A 355 12.86 18.78 0.51
N GLY A 356 12.22 17.95 -0.31
CA GLY A 356 10.77 17.89 -0.48
C GLY A 356 10.21 16.47 -0.35
N TYR A 357 9.01 16.25 -0.90
CA TYR A 357 8.35 14.95 -0.82
C TYR A 357 9.07 13.86 -1.63
N HIS A 358 9.80 14.21 -2.69
CA HIS A 358 10.69 13.27 -3.37
C HIS A 358 11.84 12.80 -2.48
N ASN A 359 12.18 13.54 -1.42
CA ASN A 359 13.19 13.14 -0.45
C ASN A 359 12.61 12.41 0.77
N GLY A 360 11.29 12.13 0.76
CA GLY A 360 10.59 11.46 1.85
C GLY A 360 10.14 12.39 2.99
N LEU A 361 10.22 13.72 2.81
CA LEU A 361 9.62 14.67 3.73
C LEU A 361 8.11 14.83 3.47
N ALA A 362 7.37 15.13 4.53
CA ALA A 362 5.96 15.45 4.50
C ALA A 362 5.65 16.55 5.52
N ILE A 363 4.46 17.12 5.42
CA ILE A 363 3.95 18.05 6.43
C ILE A 363 3.96 17.34 7.80
N GLY A 364 4.38 18.06 8.85
CA GLY A 364 4.49 17.53 10.21
C GLY A 364 5.84 16.89 10.53
N ASN A 365 6.64 16.51 9.53
CA ASN A 365 7.99 16.02 9.81
C ASN A 365 8.80 17.08 10.54
N THR A 366 9.64 16.62 11.46
CA THR A 366 10.49 17.51 12.23
C THR A 366 11.94 17.24 11.94
N LEU A 367 12.73 18.31 11.86
CA LEU A 367 14.16 18.23 11.66
C LEU A 367 14.84 19.01 12.78
N THR A 368 16.04 18.59 13.16
CA THR A 368 16.78 19.18 14.27
C THR A 368 18.23 19.42 13.90
N ASN A 369 18.84 20.39 14.55
CA ASN A 369 20.27 20.58 14.56
C ASN A 369 20.72 21.01 15.96
N LYS A 370 22.00 21.40 16.11
CA LYS A 370 22.54 21.85 17.40
C LYS A 370 21.85 23.11 17.95
N LYS A 371 21.24 23.92 17.08
CA LYS A 371 20.55 25.15 17.48
C LYS A 371 19.15 24.80 17.98
N GLY A 372 18.37 24.02 17.23
CA GLY A 372 17.05 23.57 17.68
C GLY A 372 16.27 22.79 16.64
N LYS A 373 14.94 22.74 16.86
CA LYS A 373 13.98 21.93 16.10
C LYS A 373 13.11 22.79 15.18
N ILE A 374 12.86 22.31 13.98
CA ILE A 374 11.92 22.87 13.00
C ILE A 374 10.86 21.83 12.62
N ILE A 375 9.67 22.28 12.21
CA ILE A 375 8.58 21.43 11.70
C ILE A 375 8.21 21.85 10.28
N ILE A 376 8.05 20.87 9.38
CA ILE A 376 7.57 21.09 8.03
C ILE A 376 6.09 21.48 8.07
N THR A 377 5.76 22.62 7.47
CA THR A 377 4.40 23.18 7.41
C THR A 377 3.83 23.18 6.00
N ARG A 378 4.68 23.17 4.97
CA ARG A 378 4.31 22.98 3.57
C ARG A 378 5.40 22.16 2.86
N ILE A 379 5.00 21.38 1.88
CA ILE A 379 5.90 20.48 1.15
C ILE A 379 5.73 20.66 -0.36
N TYR A 380 6.84 20.59 -1.08
CA TYR A 380 6.95 20.62 -2.54
C TYR A 380 7.82 19.44 -2.99
N ALA A 381 8.02 19.26 -4.30
CA ALA A 381 8.78 18.14 -4.86
C ALA A 381 10.17 18.01 -4.25
N ASP A 382 10.96 19.09 -4.36
CA ASP A 382 12.37 19.14 -3.93
C ASP A 382 12.63 20.21 -2.85
N SER A 383 11.57 20.77 -2.26
CA SER A 383 11.72 21.74 -1.16
C SER A 383 10.56 21.69 -0.17
N ALA A 384 10.76 22.33 0.98
CA ALA A 384 9.74 22.43 2.01
C ALA A 384 9.80 23.80 2.70
N ILE A 385 8.68 24.24 3.27
CA ILE A 385 8.64 25.37 4.19
C ILE A 385 8.49 24.84 5.61
N ALA A 386 9.45 25.19 6.46
CA ALA A 386 9.48 24.84 7.86
C ALA A 386 9.25 26.05 8.75
N LYS A 387 8.71 25.81 9.95
CA LYS A 387 8.61 26.80 11.03
C LYS A 387 9.44 26.33 12.22
N SER A 388 10.08 27.26 12.91
CA SER A 388 10.78 26.95 14.17
C SER A 388 9.81 26.62 15.30
N PHE A 389 10.18 25.66 16.16
CA PHE A 389 9.46 25.39 17.42
C PHE A 389 9.68 26.47 18.47
N THR A 390 10.84 27.12 18.47
CA THR A 390 11.25 28.16 19.41
C THR A 390 11.59 29.45 18.67
N ASN A 391 11.71 30.60 19.34
CA ASN A 391 12.14 31.85 18.70
C ASN A 391 13.65 31.90 18.41
N GLN A 392 14.28 30.76 18.09
CA GLN A 392 15.70 30.70 17.78
C GLN A 392 16.02 31.24 16.38
N ALA A 393 17.16 31.92 16.29
CA ALA A 393 17.69 32.43 15.04
C ALA A 393 18.45 31.34 14.26
N PHE A 394 17.94 31.00 13.08
CA PHE A 394 18.62 30.14 12.11
C PHE A 394 19.25 30.98 10.99
N ALA A 395 20.18 30.39 10.26
CA ALA A 395 20.86 31.02 9.13
C ALA A 395 20.73 30.16 7.85
N ILE A 396 20.81 30.82 6.70
CA ILE A 396 20.98 30.12 5.41
C ILE A 396 22.27 29.29 5.48
N GLY A 397 22.21 28.05 5.04
CA GLY A 397 23.29 27.06 5.14
C GLY A 397 23.22 26.17 6.40
N ASP A 398 22.33 26.45 7.36
CA ASP A 398 22.13 25.57 8.50
C ASP A 398 21.64 24.19 8.03
N ASN A 399 22.36 23.13 8.42
CA ASN A 399 22.00 21.74 8.13
C ASN A 399 21.17 21.16 9.26
N PHE A 400 20.08 20.50 8.89
CA PHE A 400 19.16 19.81 9.78
C PHE A 400 19.11 18.32 9.45
N VAL A 401 18.79 17.53 10.45
CA VAL A 401 18.62 16.08 10.33
C VAL A 401 17.23 15.70 10.85
N GLY A 402 16.52 14.84 10.13
CA GLY A 402 15.15 14.43 10.48
C GLY A 402 15.08 13.82 11.87
N ALA A 403 14.35 14.44 12.80
CA ALA A 403 14.32 14.05 14.22
C ALA A 403 13.28 12.95 14.48
N ASP A 404 12.11 13.07 13.87
CA ASP A 404 11.06 12.06 13.87
C ASP A 404 10.40 11.97 12.50
N ASN A 405 9.83 10.79 12.20
CA ASN A 405 9.13 10.55 10.95
C ASN A 405 7.63 10.81 11.08
N TYR A 406 7.20 11.55 12.11
CA TYR A 406 5.80 11.92 12.30
C TYR A 406 5.34 12.80 11.15
N ARG A 407 4.17 12.50 10.57
CA ARG A 407 3.61 13.23 9.43
C ARG A 407 2.19 13.63 9.77
N THR A 408 1.84 14.89 9.57
CA THR A 408 0.51 15.42 9.81
C THR A 408 -0.37 15.18 8.59
N SER A 409 -1.59 14.74 8.83
CA SER A 409 -2.63 14.67 7.80
C SER A 409 -3.95 15.24 8.27
N ASN A 410 -4.74 15.74 7.32
CA ASN A 410 -6.12 16.09 7.61
C ASN A 410 -6.92 14.83 7.96
N PRO A 411 -7.89 14.91 8.89
CA PRO A 411 -8.78 13.79 9.14
C PRO A 411 -9.61 13.52 7.88
N LEU A 412 -9.63 12.25 7.46
CA LEU A 412 -10.41 11.79 6.31
C LEU A 412 -11.87 11.50 6.70
N ILE A 413 -12.13 11.27 7.99
CA ILE A 413 -13.48 11.08 8.51
C ILE A 413 -13.64 11.64 9.93
N LYS A 414 -14.79 12.23 10.20
CA LYS A 414 -15.25 12.62 11.53
C LYS A 414 -16.20 11.57 12.09
N ILE A 415 -15.89 11.03 13.27
CA ILE A 415 -16.65 9.97 13.91
C ILE A 415 -17.20 10.45 15.25
N PHE A 416 -18.50 10.28 15.43
CA PHE A 416 -19.11 10.35 16.75
C PHE A 416 -19.30 8.92 17.29
N ILE A 417 -18.96 8.68 18.55
CA ILE A 417 -19.19 7.40 19.20
C ILE A 417 -20.35 7.60 20.18
N ALA A 418 -21.53 7.08 19.83
CA ALA A 418 -22.69 7.17 20.71
C ALA A 418 -22.36 6.45 22.02
N THR A 419 -22.30 7.19 23.12
CA THR A 419 -21.78 6.70 24.41
C THR A 419 -22.89 6.71 25.45
N ALA A 420 -23.02 5.62 26.20
CA ALA A 420 -23.93 5.51 27.33
C ALA A 420 -23.28 6.13 28.57
N ASN A 421 -24.07 6.65 29.49
CA ASN A 421 -23.58 7.20 30.76
C ASN A 421 -23.34 6.13 31.83
N THR A 422 -23.26 4.85 31.44
CA THR A 422 -23.12 3.69 32.32
C THR A 422 -21.99 2.79 31.82
N ASP A 423 -21.41 1.99 32.72
CA ASP A 423 -20.43 0.95 32.36
C ASP A 423 -21.13 -0.29 31.76
N VAL A 424 -20.34 -1.27 31.27
CA VAL A 424 -20.87 -2.52 30.71
C VAL A 424 -21.83 -3.25 31.66
N ASN A 425 -21.55 -3.29 32.96
CA ASN A 425 -22.36 -4.06 33.91
C ASN A 425 -23.73 -3.41 34.13
N ALA A 426 -23.76 -2.10 34.39
CA ALA A 426 -24.98 -1.34 34.55
C ALA A 426 -25.77 -1.27 33.23
N PHE A 427 -25.08 -1.13 32.10
CA PHE A 427 -25.68 -1.24 30.77
C PHE A 427 -26.42 -2.56 30.59
N LEU A 428 -25.77 -3.70 30.89
CA LEU A 428 -26.36 -5.02 30.68
C LEU A 428 -27.55 -5.27 31.60
N LYS A 429 -27.54 -4.72 32.82
CA LYS A 429 -28.70 -4.77 33.71
C LYS A 429 -29.92 -4.11 33.06
N SER A 430 -29.80 -2.89 32.57
CA SER A 430 -30.89 -2.16 31.89
C SER A 430 -31.27 -2.79 30.56
N PHE A 431 -30.29 -3.24 29.77
CA PHE A 431 -30.53 -3.94 28.51
C PHE A 431 -31.36 -5.21 28.73
N ASN A 432 -30.97 -6.05 29.70
CA ASN A 432 -31.67 -7.29 29.99
C ASN A 432 -33.10 -7.07 30.50
N SER A 433 -33.35 -6.03 31.29
CA SER A 433 -34.68 -5.74 31.81
C SER A 433 -35.61 -5.05 30.82
N GLU A 434 -35.09 -4.22 29.92
CA GLU A 434 -35.92 -3.35 29.07
C GLU A 434 -35.85 -3.67 27.58
N ILE A 435 -34.69 -4.07 27.05
CA ILE A 435 -34.48 -4.23 25.61
C ILE A 435 -34.53 -5.69 25.19
N LEU A 436 -33.87 -6.59 25.92
CA LEU A 436 -33.86 -8.01 25.60
C LEU A 436 -35.28 -8.61 25.44
N PRO A 437 -36.28 -8.28 26.28
CA PRO A 437 -37.65 -8.74 26.06
C PRO A 437 -38.27 -8.22 24.75
N ILE A 438 -37.95 -6.99 24.35
CA ILE A 438 -38.44 -6.38 23.09
C ILE A 438 -37.89 -7.13 21.89
N THR A 439 -36.62 -7.55 21.95
CA THR A 439 -35.93 -8.24 20.83
C THR A 439 -36.57 -9.56 20.45
N LYS A 440 -37.39 -10.15 21.34
CA LYS A 440 -38.11 -11.41 21.12
C LYS A 440 -39.44 -11.22 20.36
N ARG A 441 -39.90 -9.99 20.13
CA ARG A 441 -41.16 -9.72 19.42
C ARG A 441 -40.96 -9.94 17.90
N PRO A 442 -41.97 -10.45 17.17
CA PRO A 442 -41.90 -10.59 15.70
C PRO A 442 -41.72 -9.25 14.94
N THR A 443 -41.99 -8.13 15.60
CA THR A 443 -41.83 -6.78 15.06
C THR A 443 -40.41 -6.22 15.23
N TYR A 444 -39.56 -6.88 16.02
CA TYR A 444 -38.17 -6.44 16.16
C TYR A 444 -37.37 -6.78 14.90
N LEU A 445 -36.66 -5.78 14.39
CA LEU A 445 -35.70 -5.96 13.31
C LEU A 445 -34.29 -5.64 13.79
N ASP A 446 -33.38 -6.51 13.40
CA ASP A 446 -31.95 -6.44 13.72
C ASP A 446 -31.10 -6.45 12.45
N TYR A 447 -29.78 -6.53 12.67
CA TYR A 447 -28.78 -6.56 11.60
C TYR A 447 -29.01 -7.63 10.51
N TYR A 448 -29.50 -8.82 10.87
CA TYR A 448 -29.57 -9.99 9.98
C TYR A 448 -30.95 -10.27 9.39
N ASN A 449 -32.03 -9.75 9.98
CA ASN A 449 -33.41 -10.02 9.53
C ASN A 449 -34.12 -8.78 8.97
N TRP A 450 -33.37 -7.72 8.67
CA TRP A 450 -33.88 -6.48 8.10
C TRP A 450 -34.46 -6.67 6.69
N SER A 451 -35.54 -5.94 6.39
CA SER A 451 -36.12 -5.89 5.03
C SER A 451 -35.85 -4.54 4.39
N ASN A 452 -35.44 -4.55 3.12
CA ASN A 452 -35.30 -3.40 2.23
C ASN A 452 -36.65 -2.67 2.04
N LYS A 453 -37.16 -2.01 3.08
CA LYS A 453 -38.39 -1.19 3.05
C LYS A 453 -38.06 0.21 3.57
N PRO A 454 -38.37 1.29 2.83
CA PRO A 454 -38.16 2.65 3.33
C PRO A 454 -39.23 2.95 4.37
N ALA A 455 -38.90 3.69 5.42
CA ALA A 455 -39.84 4.17 6.46
C ALA A 455 -40.26 3.20 7.59
N LEU A 456 -39.30 2.49 8.20
CA LEU A 456 -39.51 1.85 9.50
C LEU A 456 -38.89 2.67 10.65
N PRO A 457 -39.58 2.79 11.80
CA PRO A 457 -39.07 3.55 12.95
C PRO A 457 -37.77 2.94 13.49
N THR A 458 -36.73 3.78 13.56
CA THR A 458 -35.47 3.49 14.24
C THR A 458 -35.37 4.36 15.48
N TYR A 459 -35.09 3.74 16.62
CA TYR A 459 -34.97 4.45 17.89
C TYR A 459 -33.54 4.35 18.43
N LEU A 460 -32.98 5.48 18.85
CA LEU A 460 -31.82 5.49 19.74
C LEU A 460 -32.31 5.29 21.17
N PHE A 461 -31.90 4.21 21.80
CA PHE A 461 -32.22 3.96 23.20
C PHE A 461 -31.14 4.57 24.08
N ALA A 462 -31.40 5.70 24.75
CA ALA A 462 -30.39 6.43 25.52
C ALA A 462 -30.05 5.79 26.88
N ILE A 463 -30.57 4.58 27.17
CA ILE A 463 -30.34 3.81 28.39
C ILE A 463 -30.70 4.62 29.63
N LYS A 464 -31.95 5.10 29.62
CA LYS A 464 -32.60 5.69 30.79
C LYS A 464 -33.71 4.76 31.27
N PRO A 465 -33.89 4.57 32.59
CA PRO A 465 -34.95 3.73 33.12
C PRO A 465 -36.32 4.08 32.54
N GLY A 466 -37.03 3.06 32.02
CA GLY A 466 -38.39 3.19 31.48
C GLY A 466 -38.48 3.73 30.05
N GLU A 467 -37.38 4.17 29.45
CA GLU A 467 -37.38 4.67 28.06
C GLU A 467 -37.70 3.55 27.07
N GLY A 468 -37.25 2.31 27.30
CA GLY A 468 -37.46 1.20 26.38
C GLY A 468 -38.94 0.85 26.25
N LYS A 469 -39.63 0.85 27.39
CA LYS A 469 -41.09 0.68 27.46
C LYS A 469 -41.83 1.79 26.72
N ARG A 470 -41.37 3.05 26.86
CA ARG A 470 -41.94 4.21 26.16
C ARG A 470 -41.69 4.17 24.64
N LEU A 471 -40.53 3.68 24.20
CA LEU A 471 -40.25 3.49 22.77
C LEU A 471 -41.17 2.42 22.17
N LEU A 472 -41.40 1.33 22.91
CA LEU A 472 -42.27 0.25 22.48
C LEU A 472 -43.74 0.70 22.34
N SER A 473 -44.24 1.51 23.27
CA SER A 473 -45.59 2.06 23.17
C SER A 473 -45.75 3.01 21.98
N LYS A 474 -44.68 3.74 21.61
CA LYS A 474 -44.65 4.57 20.39
C LYS A 474 -44.62 3.76 19.09
N ALA A 475 -44.07 2.55 19.10
CA ALA A 475 -43.92 1.73 17.91
C ALA A 475 -45.23 1.14 17.34
N LYS A 476 -46.36 1.19 18.06
CA LYS A 476 -47.74 0.83 17.61
C LYS A 476 -47.80 -0.40 16.69
N ASP A 477 -47.21 -1.52 17.13
CA ASP A 477 -47.10 -2.82 16.40
C ASP A 477 -46.43 -2.78 15.01
N ARG A 478 -45.77 -1.67 14.67
CA ARG A 478 -44.93 -1.58 13.49
C ARG A 478 -43.61 -2.28 13.74
N LYS A 479 -42.99 -2.73 12.65
CA LYS A 479 -41.61 -3.20 12.70
C LYS A 479 -40.70 -2.07 13.19
N LEU A 480 -39.75 -2.36 14.06
CA LEU A 480 -38.88 -1.35 14.69
C LEU A 480 -37.42 -1.80 14.73
N CYS A 481 -36.51 -0.84 14.66
CA CYS A 481 -35.08 -1.04 14.94
C CYS A 481 -34.68 -0.31 16.22
N ILE A 482 -33.75 -0.89 16.98
CA ILE A 482 -33.14 -0.22 18.14
C ILE A 482 -31.64 -0.11 17.90
N LEU A 483 -31.15 1.13 17.92
CA LEU A 483 -29.73 1.43 18.09
C LEU A 483 -29.47 1.76 19.55
N LEU A 484 -28.38 1.19 20.06
CA LEU A 484 -27.91 1.35 21.41
C LEU A 484 -26.64 2.23 21.38
N PRO A 485 -26.43 3.09 22.38
CA PRO A 485 -25.12 3.66 22.63
C PRO A 485 -24.17 2.57 23.14
N ILE A 486 -22.88 2.87 23.17
CA ILE A 486 -21.83 1.98 23.65
C ILE A 486 -21.56 2.28 25.13
N PRO A 487 -21.43 1.27 26.00
CA PRO A 487 -21.03 1.45 27.40
C PRO A 487 -19.79 2.34 27.55
N SER A 488 -19.78 3.23 28.55
CA SER A 488 -18.77 4.28 28.72
C SER A 488 -17.33 3.79 28.78
N ASP A 489 -17.08 2.69 29.50
CA ASP A 489 -15.77 2.06 29.65
C ASP A 489 -15.26 1.49 28.32
N LEU A 490 -16.15 0.86 27.54
CA LEU A 490 -15.80 0.35 26.22
C LEU A 490 -15.66 1.46 25.17
N ALA A 491 -16.55 2.45 25.20
CA ALA A 491 -16.49 3.62 24.32
C ALA A 491 -15.20 4.42 24.56
N SER A 492 -14.77 4.54 25.83
CA SER A 492 -13.50 5.16 26.20
C SER A 492 -12.32 4.44 25.54
N GLU A 493 -12.28 3.10 25.58
CA GLU A 493 -11.20 2.32 24.96
C GLU A 493 -11.16 2.50 23.43
N ILE A 494 -12.33 2.45 22.78
CA ILE A 494 -12.44 2.67 21.33
C ILE A 494 -11.99 4.10 20.97
N LYS A 495 -12.43 5.11 21.72
CA LYS A 495 -12.03 6.51 21.53
C LYS A 495 -10.53 6.67 21.67
N LYS A 496 -9.92 6.10 22.71
CA LYS A 496 -8.47 6.17 22.94
C LYS A 496 -7.68 5.58 21.77
N MET A 497 -8.11 4.45 21.24
CA MET A 497 -7.45 3.83 20.10
C MET A 497 -7.64 4.66 18.83
N LEU A 498 -8.87 5.03 18.47
CA LEU A 498 -9.14 5.81 17.25
C LEU A 498 -8.56 7.23 17.30
N ALA A 499 -8.40 7.83 18.49
CA ALA A 499 -7.80 9.16 18.64
C ALA A 499 -6.30 9.19 18.26
N LYS A 500 -5.63 8.03 18.23
CA LYS A 500 -4.25 7.92 17.74
C LYS A 500 -4.18 7.99 16.21
N GLU A 501 -5.29 7.71 15.53
CA GLU A 501 -5.37 7.63 14.07
C GLU A 501 -5.57 9.02 13.46
N GLN A 502 -4.58 9.53 12.75
CA GLN A 502 -4.69 10.89 12.17
C GLN A 502 -5.76 11.02 11.11
N SER A 503 -6.10 9.91 10.45
CA SER A 503 -7.17 9.87 9.46
C SER A 503 -8.57 9.97 10.09
N VAL A 504 -8.67 9.88 11.41
CA VAL A 504 -9.93 9.89 12.16
C VAL A 504 -9.97 11.09 13.11
N LYS A 505 -11.05 11.87 13.05
CA LYS A 505 -11.36 12.87 14.07
C LYS A 505 -12.54 12.40 14.90
N ILE A 506 -12.34 12.16 16.19
CA ILE A 506 -13.46 11.95 17.11
C ILE A 506 -14.11 13.31 17.40
N VAL A 507 -15.42 13.42 17.19
CA VAL A 507 -16.21 14.63 17.48
C VAL A 507 -17.12 14.40 18.68
N ASN A 508 -17.63 15.48 19.26
CA ASN A 508 -18.42 15.44 20.50
C ASN A 508 -19.94 15.42 20.27
N ALA A 509 -20.39 15.74 19.05
CA ALA A 509 -21.80 15.74 18.69
C ALA A 509 -22.06 14.99 17.38
N ALA A 510 -23.22 14.36 17.26
CA ALA A 510 -23.58 13.54 16.10
C ALA A 510 -23.71 14.36 14.81
N ASN A 511 -24.19 15.60 14.90
CA ASN A 511 -24.33 16.52 13.76
C ASN A 511 -22.99 17.03 13.20
N GLU A 512 -21.89 16.93 13.96
CA GLU A 512 -20.54 17.25 13.49
C GLU A 512 -19.87 16.06 12.76
N ALA A 513 -20.48 14.87 12.86
CA ALA A 513 -19.88 13.63 12.41
C ALA A 513 -20.29 13.28 10.98
N ASP A 514 -19.35 12.70 10.24
CA ASP A 514 -19.62 12.04 8.97
C ASP A 514 -20.37 10.72 9.15
N LYS A 515 -20.01 10.03 10.24
CA LYS A 515 -20.59 8.76 10.67
C LYS A 515 -20.62 8.65 12.19
N VAL A 516 -21.62 7.95 12.69
CA VAL A 516 -21.80 7.63 14.10
C VAL A 516 -21.62 6.13 14.29
N LEU A 517 -20.81 5.74 15.26
CA LEU A 517 -20.69 4.35 15.70
C LEU A 517 -21.79 4.06 16.72
N TYR A 518 -22.67 3.12 16.38
CA TYR A 518 -23.72 2.61 17.25
C TYR A 518 -23.49 1.14 17.58
N LEU A 519 -24.21 0.68 18.61
CA LEU A 519 -24.34 -0.71 18.98
C LEU A 519 -25.74 -1.21 18.59
N ASN A 520 -25.86 -2.43 18.11
CA ASN A 520 -27.13 -3.13 17.86
C ASN A 520 -27.06 -4.53 18.50
N TYR A 521 -28.22 -5.13 18.74
CA TYR A 521 -28.29 -6.51 19.23
C TYR A 521 -28.99 -7.38 18.19
N ALA A 522 -28.25 -8.29 17.57
CA ALA A 522 -28.79 -9.24 16.62
C ALA A 522 -29.28 -10.48 17.37
N VAL A 523 -30.54 -10.87 17.15
CA VAL A 523 -31.10 -12.09 17.71
C VAL A 523 -30.74 -13.29 16.84
N LYS A 524 -31.04 -14.49 17.33
CA LYS A 524 -30.80 -15.72 16.58
C LYS A 524 -31.62 -15.70 15.28
N SER A 525 -30.94 -15.71 14.13
CA SER A 525 -31.58 -15.71 12.81
C SER A 525 -31.82 -17.12 12.28
N LYS A 526 -32.63 -17.26 11.22
CA LYS A 526 -32.96 -18.56 10.59
C LYS A 526 -31.75 -19.32 10.02
N ASN A 527 -30.57 -18.70 9.95
CA ASN A 527 -29.34 -19.27 9.39
C ASN A 527 -28.30 -19.68 10.47
N ASN A 528 -28.74 -20.10 11.66
CA ASN A 528 -27.88 -20.54 12.78
C ASN A 528 -26.87 -19.50 13.31
N VAL A 529 -27.07 -18.22 13.02
CA VAL A 529 -26.25 -17.14 13.60
C VAL A 529 -26.65 -16.96 15.07
N LYS A 530 -25.72 -17.20 16.00
CA LYS A 530 -25.95 -16.96 17.45
C LYS A 530 -26.22 -15.48 17.71
N ALA A 531 -27.08 -15.21 18.70
CA ALA A 531 -27.35 -13.84 19.14
C ALA A 531 -26.05 -13.15 19.58
N ARG A 532 -25.90 -11.88 19.23
CA ARG A 532 -24.64 -11.15 19.37
C ARG A 532 -24.85 -9.65 19.34
N PHE A 533 -23.90 -8.91 19.89
CA PHE A 533 -23.83 -7.46 19.75
C PHE A 533 -23.07 -7.11 18.46
N VAL A 534 -23.58 -6.11 17.74
CA VAL A 534 -23.02 -5.66 16.47
C VAL A 534 -22.70 -4.16 16.56
N PHE A 535 -21.45 -3.81 16.37
CA PHE A 535 -20.98 -2.43 16.21
C PHE A 535 -21.09 -2.04 14.76
N ASN A 536 -21.73 -0.92 14.44
CA ASN A 536 -21.89 -0.47 13.06
C ASN A 536 -21.80 1.04 12.91
N TYR A 537 -21.26 1.49 11.77
CA TYR A 537 -21.24 2.90 11.40
C TYR A 537 -22.51 3.30 10.68
N ARG A 538 -23.15 4.41 11.04
CA ARG A 538 -24.35 4.93 10.36
C ARG A 538 -24.29 6.45 10.23
N SER A 539 -25.18 7.04 9.44
CA SER A 539 -25.41 8.49 9.53
C SER A 539 -25.99 8.84 10.90
N ALA A 540 -25.82 10.10 11.32
CA ALA A 540 -26.46 10.59 12.53
C ALA A 540 -27.98 10.47 12.41
N LEU A 541 -28.64 10.02 13.47
CA LEU A 541 -30.10 10.03 13.51
C LEU A 541 -30.58 11.49 13.56
N GLY A 542 -31.26 11.95 12.50
CA GLY A 542 -32.01 13.20 12.51
C GLY A 542 -33.41 13.02 13.12
N ASP A 543 -34.18 14.10 13.26
CA ASP A 543 -35.55 14.05 13.79
C ASP A 543 -36.52 13.25 12.90
N GLN A 544 -36.17 13.03 11.62
CA GLN A 544 -36.98 12.28 10.64
C GLN A 544 -36.17 11.46 9.64
N ASP A 545 -34.91 11.09 9.93
CA ASP A 545 -34.12 10.34 8.95
C ASP A 545 -34.46 8.83 8.98
N PHE A 546 -35.09 8.36 7.90
CA PHE A 546 -35.63 7.01 7.72
C PHE A 546 -34.84 6.15 6.74
N ASP A 547 -33.66 6.60 6.27
CA ASP A 547 -32.84 5.76 5.38
C ASP A 547 -32.05 4.70 6.17
N ILE A 548 -32.82 3.70 6.54
CA ILE A 548 -32.43 2.48 7.24
C ILE A 548 -31.80 1.41 6.34
N TYR A 549 -31.69 1.65 5.03
CA TYR A 549 -31.34 0.60 4.05
C TYR A 549 -29.94 0.03 4.13
N LYS A 550 -29.07 0.57 4.97
CA LYS A 550 -27.78 -0.04 5.20
C LYS A 550 -27.57 -0.10 6.70
N PHE A 551 -27.91 -1.25 7.30
CA PHE A 551 -26.92 -1.81 8.22
C PHE A 551 -25.61 -1.77 7.47
N SER A 552 -24.72 -0.89 7.95
CA SER A 552 -23.51 -0.59 7.21
C SER A 552 -22.71 -1.86 7.10
N ARG A 553 -22.26 -2.17 5.87
CA ARG A 553 -21.27 -3.24 5.64
C ARG A 553 -20.03 -3.09 6.52
N PHE A 554 -19.77 -1.87 7.01
CA PHE A 554 -18.74 -1.58 7.99
C PHE A 554 -19.26 -1.88 9.41
N ALA A 555 -19.26 -3.16 9.75
CA ALA A 555 -19.71 -3.65 11.04
C ALA A 555 -18.81 -4.78 11.57
N THR A 556 -18.76 -4.93 12.88
CA THR A 556 -18.12 -6.06 13.56
C THR A 556 -19.00 -6.54 14.72
N SER A 557 -18.82 -7.78 15.18
CA SER A 557 -19.69 -8.37 16.18
C SER A 557 -18.95 -9.15 17.26
N ILE A 558 -19.59 -9.26 18.42
CA ILE A 558 -19.11 -9.99 19.60
C ILE A 558 -20.27 -10.70 20.29
N ASP A 559 -20.00 -11.82 20.94
CA ASP A 559 -21.04 -12.60 21.61
C ASP A 559 -21.45 -11.99 22.96
N ASN A 560 -20.53 -11.33 23.67
CA ASN A 560 -20.79 -10.73 24.99
C ASN A 560 -19.98 -9.44 25.18
N LEU A 561 -20.58 -8.43 25.82
CA LEU A 561 -19.92 -7.17 26.19
C LEU A 561 -18.99 -7.30 27.40
N VAL A 562 -19.26 -8.25 28.30
CA VAL A 562 -18.36 -8.54 29.43
C VAL A 562 -17.18 -9.36 28.93
N MET A 563 -15.99 -8.76 28.97
CA MET A 563 -14.78 -9.40 28.46
C MET A 563 -13.52 -8.89 29.17
N PRO A 564 -12.46 -9.71 29.27
CA PRO A 564 -11.16 -9.28 29.80
C PRO A 564 -10.49 -8.23 28.90
N ASP A 565 -9.51 -7.50 29.44
CA ASP A 565 -8.92 -6.33 28.73
C ASP A 565 -8.27 -6.68 27.39
N HIS A 566 -7.63 -7.85 27.26
CA HIS A 566 -7.07 -8.28 25.98
C HIS A 566 -8.14 -8.46 24.88
N LYS A 567 -9.38 -8.83 25.26
CA LYS A 567 -10.52 -8.92 24.33
C LYS A 567 -11.12 -7.55 24.01
N LYS A 568 -11.07 -6.59 24.93
CA LYS A 568 -11.43 -5.19 24.64
C LYS A 568 -10.48 -4.59 23.61
N MET A 569 -9.18 -4.85 23.75
CA MET A 569 -8.16 -4.48 22.75
C MET A 569 -8.45 -5.14 21.39
N GLU A 570 -8.77 -6.44 21.36
CA GLU A 570 -9.14 -7.14 20.12
C GLU A 570 -10.37 -6.52 19.44
N LEU A 571 -11.39 -6.14 20.22
CA LEU A 571 -12.57 -5.45 19.71
C LEU A 571 -12.23 -4.06 19.17
N ALA A 572 -11.43 -3.30 19.90
CA ALA A 572 -10.96 -2.00 19.45
C ALA A 572 -10.26 -2.15 18.09
N GLU A 573 -9.31 -3.08 17.94
CA GLU A 573 -8.63 -3.34 16.67
C GLU A 573 -9.59 -3.73 15.54
N LYS A 574 -10.63 -4.54 15.82
CA LYS A 574 -11.70 -4.82 14.84
C LYS A 574 -12.45 -3.56 14.42
N ILE A 575 -12.76 -2.66 15.37
CA ILE A 575 -13.42 -1.39 15.09
C ILE A 575 -12.52 -0.46 14.26
N LYS A 576 -11.22 -0.41 14.56
CA LYS A 576 -10.24 0.32 13.74
C LYS A 576 -10.21 -0.20 12.30
N LYS A 577 -10.20 -1.52 12.11
CA LYS A 577 -10.23 -2.13 10.77
C LYS A 577 -11.48 -1.71 9.98
N ILE A 578 -12.68 -1.83 10.55
CA ILE A 578 -13.91 -1.40 9.85
C ILE A 578 -13.96 0.13 9.63
N THR A 579 -13.30 0.92 10.49
CA THR A 579 -13.17 2.37 10.30
C THR A 579 -12.34 2.69 9.06
N TYR A 580 -11.26 1.94 8.84
CA TYR A 580 -10.39 2.08 7.67
C TYR A 580 -11.12 1.71 6.38
N GLU A 581 -11.90 0.62 6.40
CA GLU A 581 -12.76 0.24 5.26
C GLU A 581 -13.78 1.35 4.94
N LEU A 582 -14.36 1.96 5.97
CA LEU A 582 -15.29 3.07 5.83
C LEU A 582 -14.63 4.30 5.17
N ILE A 583 -13.44 4.71 5.62
CA ILE A 583 -12.67 5.82 5.03
C ILE A 583 -12.45 5.61 3.53
N ARG A 584 -12.01 4.42 3.13
CA ARG A 584 -11.66 4.12 1.73
C ARG A 584 -12.84 4.17 0.79
N SER A 585 -14.04 3.87 1.27
CA SER A 585 -15.25 3.93 0.45
C SER A 585 -15.61 5.34 -0.06
N ARG A 586 -14.92 6.38 0.43
CA ARG A 586 -15.16 7.80 0.08
C ARG A 586 -14.18 8.39 -0.94
N GLY A 587 -13.25 7.62 -1.49
CA GLY A 587 -12.50 8.04 -2.70
C GLY A 587 -10.99 8.22 -2.56
N THR A 588 -10.38 7.90 -1.42
CA THR A 588 -8.91 7.81 -1.31
C THR A 588 -8.53 6.47 -0.68
N HIS A 589 -7.66 5.68 -1.33
CA HIS A 589 -7.18 4.40 -0.78
C HIS A 589 -6.16 4.57 0.38
N TRP A 590 -5.94 5.80 0.82
CA TRP A 590 -4.88 6.16 1.76
C TRP A 590 -5.36 6.39 3.18
N ILE A 591 -4.51 6.00 4.13
CA ILE A 591 -4.69 6.16 5.57
C ILE A 591 -3.33 6.45 6.21
N ASN A 592 -3.25 7.55 6.94
CA ASN A 592 -2.13 7.82 7.83
C ASN A 592 -2.28 7.03 9.13
N THR A 593 -1.45 6.03 9.32
CA THR A 593 -1.41 5.21 10.55
C THR A 593 -0.32 5.65 11.53
N TYR A 594 0.40 6.74 11.25
CA TYR A 594 1.35 7.29 12.22
C TYR A 594 0.57 7.88 13.39
N ALA A 595 0.92 7.48 14.61
CA ALA A 595 0.27 7.95 15.82
C ALA A 595 0.39 9.46 15.95
N LYS A 596 -0.71 10.13 16.32
CA LYS A 596 -0.68 11.54 16.74
C LYS A 596 0.21 11.68 17.98
N ASN A 597 1.32 12.43 17.84
CA ASN A 597 2.25 12.73 18.94
C ASN A 597 1.59 13.51 20.08
#